data_AF-A0A849QVC4-F1
#
_entry.id   AF-A0A849QVC4-F1
#
_cell.length_a   1.000
_cell.length_b   1.000
_cell.length_c   1.000
_cell.angle_alpha   90.00
_cell.angle_beta   90.00
_cell.angle_gamma   90.00
#
_symmetry.space_group_name_H-M   'P 1'
#
loop_
_entity.id
_entity.type
_entity.pdbx_description
1 polymer ?
#
loop_
_entity_poly.entity_id
_entity_poly.type
_entity_poly.pdbx_seq_one_letter_code
_entity_poly.pdbx_strand_id
1 'polypeptide(L)'
;MNLKDLAKNLPYPLKPVLKYVYGAIPIHIRYGKVFRDTYAFLQESQWWSREQLEEYQLQQLSKLLQHAYENVPYYRRVFDERGLKPKDIQDFKDLQMLPYLTKQIIQDNLEDLKARNYPSSKFKYVT
;
A
#
# COMPACT_ATOMS: atom_id res chain seq x y z
N MET A 1 -18.97 -15.20 -1.67
CA MET A 1 -19.87 -14.87 -0.55
C MET A 1 -19.04 -14.79 0.72
N ASN A 2 -18.94 -13.60 1.36
CA ASN A 2 -18.06 -13.42 2.52
C ASN A 2 -18.70 -14.09 3.76
N LEU A 3 -17.92 -14.85 4.54
CA LEU A 3 -18.40 -15.46 5.80
C LEU A 3 -18.92 -14.43 6.80
N LYS A 4 -18.41 -13.19 6.74
CA LYS A 4 -18.94 -12.05 7.52
C LYS A 4 -20.36 -11.67 7.11
N ASP A 5 -20.67 -11.75 5.82
CA ASP A 5 -22.02 -11.46 5.30
C ASP A 5 -23.01 -12.57 5.68
N LEU A 6 -22.55 -13.83 5.68
CA LEU A 6 -23.34 -14.96 6.13
C LEU A 6 -23.71 -14.83 7.62
N ALA A 7 -22.73 -14.50 8.48
CA ALA A 7 -22.92 -14.35 9.92
C ALA A 7 -23.91 -13.22 10.30
N LYS A 8 -24.08 -12.22 9.42
CA LYS A 8 -24.94 -11.06 9.66
C LYS A 8 -26.43 -11.41 9.60
N ASN A 9 -26.79 -12.42 8.81
CA ASN A 9 -28.19 -12.82 8.55
C ASN A 9 -28.63 -14.08 9.31
N LEU A 10 -27.77 -14.71 10.13
CA LEU A 10 -28.16 -15.89 10.90
C LEU A 10 -28.92 -15.53 12.20
N PRO A 11 -29.97 -16.29 12.56
CA PRO A 11 -30.65 -16.15 13.85
C PRO A 11 -29.69 -16.38 15.02
N TYR A 12 -29.88 -15.64 16.10
CA TYR A 12 -28.98 -15.59 17.27
C TYR A 12 -28.47 -16.95 17.79
N PRO A 13 -29.30 -18.01 17.97
CA PRO A 13 -28.81 -19.28 18.49
C PRO A 13 -27.76 -19.97 17.60
N LEU A 14 -27.69 -19.63 16.31
CA LEU A 14 -26.71 -20.21 15.39
C LEU A 14 -25.40 -19.42 15.33
N LYS A 15 -25.35 -18.19 15.88
CA LYS A 15 -24.14 -17.35 15.87
C LYS A 15 -22.97 -17.97 16.66
N PRO A 16 -23.16 -18.55 17.86
CA PRO A 16 -22.08 -19.24 18.58
C PRO A 16 -21.54 -20.43 17.79
N VAL A 17 -22.42 -21.26 17.22
CA VAL A 17 -22.05 -22.44 16.42
C VAL A 17 -21.22 -22.02 15.21
N LEU A 18 -21.68 -20.99 14.48
CA LEU A 18 -20.95 -20.46 13.34
C LEU A 18 -19.58 -19.91 13.73
N LYS A 19 -19.44 -19.26 14.89
CA LYS A 19 -18.16 -18.75 15.40
C LYS A 19 -17.17 -19.89 15.68
N TYR A 20 -17.63 -21.00 16.26
CA TYR A 20 -16.80 -22.19 16.50
C TYR A 20 -16.35 -22.84 15.20
N VAL A 21 -17.29 -23.09 14.27
CA VAL A 21 -16.98 -23.67 12.95
C VAL A 21 -16.02 -22.76 12.18
N TYR A 22 -16.28 -21.46 12.16
CA TYR A 22 -15.40 -20.47 11.53
C TYR A 22 -14.00 -20.46 12.16
N GLY A 23 -13.92 -20.59 13.49
CA GLY A 23 -12.67 -20.70 14.25
C GLY A 23 -11.83 -21.92 13.88
N ALA A 24 -12.48 -23.03 13.53
CA ALA A 24 -11.83 -24.27 13.10
C ALA A 24 -11.32 -24.22 11.64
N ILE A 25 -11.82 -23.29 10.81
CA ILE A 25 -11.32 -23.11 9.44
C ILE A 25 -9.88 -22.58 9.48
N PRO A 26 -8.91 -23.24 8.83
CA PRO A 26 -7.53 -22.75 8.77
C PRO A 26 -7.43 -21.30 8.30
N ILE A 27 -6.54 -20.53 8.93
CA ILE A 27 -6.36 -19.09 8.71
C ILE A 27 -6.13 -18.78 7.21
N HIS A 28 -5.33 -19.58 6.54
CA HIS A 28 -5.00 -19.42 5.12
C HIS A 28 -6.21 -19.59 4.18
N ILE A 29 -7.24 -20.34 4.60
CA ILE A 29 -8.51 -20.48 3.87
C ILE A 29 -9.45 -19.30 4.18
N ARG A 30 -9.47 -18.89 5.46
CA ARG A 30 -10.36 -17.85 5.98
C ARG A 30 -10.13 -16.46 5.36
N TYR A 31 -8.87 -16.07 5.20
CA TYR A 31 -8.50 -14.71 4.78
C TYR A 31 -8.19 -14.59 3.28
N GLY A 32 -8.28 -15.69 2.53
CA GLY A 32 -8.15 -15.70 1.07
C GLY A 32 -6.71 -15.57 0.56
N LYS A 33 -6.57 -15.40 -0.77
CA LYS A 33 -5.29 -15.43 -1.48
C LYS A 33 -4.32 -14.34 -1.01
N VAL A 34 -4.79 -13.10 -0.90
CA VAL A 34 -3.95 -11.95 -0.50
C VAL A 34 -3.26 -12.21 0.84
N PHE A 35 -4.00 -12.68 1.83
CA PHE A 35 -3.41 -13.01 3.13
C PHE A 35 -2.34 -14.10 3.01
N ARG A 36 -2.60 -15.17 2.25
CA ARG A 36 -1.62 -16.25 2.07
C ARG A 36 -0.35 -15.77 1.41
N ASP A 37 -0.47 -15.00 0.34
CA ASP A 37 0.68 -14.49 -0.41
C ASP A 37 1.50 -13.53 0.46
N THR A 38 0.85 -12.60 1.17
CA THR A 38 1.52 -11.69 2.10
C THR A 38 2.17 -12.43 3.26
N TYR A 39 1.49 -13.42 3.84
CA TYR A 39 2.05 -14.22 4.93
C TYR A 39 3.27 -15.02 4.48
N ALA A 40 3.21 -15.68 3.32
CA ALA A 40 4.34 -16.40 2.76
C ALA A 40 5.53 -15.46 2.49
N PHE A 41 5.26 -14.30 1.87
CA PHE A 41 6.26 -13.26 1.65
C PHE A 41 6.93 -12.83 2.97
N LEU A 42 6.16 -12.53 4.01
CA LEU A 42 6.71 -12.13 5.31
C LEU A 42 7.50 -13.25 5.99
N GLN A 43 7.05 -14.50 5.87
CA GLN A 43 7.75 -15.65 6.44
C GLN A 43 9.12 -15.86 5.79
N GLU A 44 9.25 -15.58 4.50
CA GLU A 44 10.51 -15.62 3.77
C GLU A 44 11.37 -14.38 4.06
N SER A 45 10.79 -13.19 3.92
CA SER A 45 11.53 -11.92 3.95
C SER A 45 12.09 -11.55 5.32
N GLN A 46 11.54 -12.10 6.41
CA GLN A 46 12.07 -11.87 7.76
C GLN A 46 13.50 -12.41 7.94
N TRP A 47 13.94 -13.33 7.08
CA TRP A 47 15.27 -13.95 7.13
C TRP A 47 16.22 -13.45 6.05
N TRP A 48 15.81 -12.45 5.26
CA TRP A 48 16.64 -11.89 4.22
C TRP A 48 17.91 -11.25 4.79
N SER A 49 19.00 -11.37 4.04
CA SER A 49 20.20 -10.58 4.31
C SER A 49 19.89 -9.09 4.11
N ARG A 50 20.79 -8.25 4.60
CA ARG A 50 20.66 -6.81 4.43
C ARG A 50 20.64 -6.43 2.95
N GLU A 51 21.48 -7.05 2.14
CA GLU A 51 21.61 -6.80 0.70
C GLU A 51 20.31 -7.17 -0.04
N GLN A 52 19.71 -8.33 0.30
CA GLN A 52 18.42 -8.75 -0.27
C GLN A 52 17.30 -7.78 0.09
N LEU A 53 17.27 -7.31 1.35
CA LEU A 53 16.28 -6.33 1.79
C LEU A 53 16.44 -4.98 1.09
N GLU A 54 17.68 -4.50 0.97
CA GLU A 54 18.01 -3.25 0.28
C GLU A 54 17.67 -3.32 -1.21
N GLU A 55 17.97 -4.43 -1.88
CA GLU A 55 17.59 -4.65 -3.29
C GLU A 55 16.06 -4.60 -3.46
N TYR A 56 15.31 -5.31 -2.61
CA TYR A 56 13.86 -5.29 -2.65
C TYR A 56 13.31 -3.87 -2.41
N GLN A 57 13.85 -3.15 -1.43
CA GLN A 57 13.45 -1.78 -1.12
C GLN A 57 13.69 -0.84 -2.30
N LEU A 58 14.85 -0.92 -2.97
CA LEU A 58 15.15 -0.12 -4.15
C LEU A 58 14.22 -0.44 -5.33
N GLN A 59 13.90 -1.72 -5.54
CA GLN A 59 12.92 -2.12 -6.56
C GLN A 59 11.52 -1.56 -6.27
N GLN A 60 11.06 -1.58 -5.01
CA GLN A 60 9.77 -0.99 -4.63
C GLN A 60 9.80 0.53 -4.71
N LEU A 61 10.91 1.16 -4.31
CA LEU A 61 11.11 2.60 -4.41
C LEU A 61 11.01 3.05 -5.88
N SER A 62 11.70 2.39 -6.80
CA SER A 62 11.62 2.69 -8.23
C SER A 62 10.18 2.66 -8.75
N LYS A 63 9.41 1.62 -8.41
CA LYS A 63 7.97 1.52 -8.76
C LYS A 63 7.15 2.66 -8.18
N LEU A 64 7.40 3.01 -6.92
CA LEU A 64 6.70 4.10 -6.23
C LEU A 64 6.99 5.45 -6.90
N LEU A 65 8.26 5.75 -7.18
CA LEU A 65 8.68 7.00 -7.83
C LEU A 65 8.12 7.10 -9.25
N GLN A 66 8.14 6.00 -10.01
CA GLN A 66 7.53 5.94 -11.33
C GLN A 66 6.03 6.24 -11.25
N HIS A 67 5.31 5.56 -10.35
CA HIS A 67 3.89 5.80 -10.14
C HIS A 67 3.60 7.26 -9.75
N ALA A 68 4.37 7.82 -8.81
CA ALA A 68 4.22 9.20 -8.35
C ALA A 68 4.40 10.19 -9.50
N TYR A 69 5.48 10.05 -10.28
CA TYR A 69 5.78 10.92 -11.41
C TYR A 69 4.73 10.81 -12.53
N GLU A 70 4.25 9.61 -12.81
CA GLU A 70 3.28 9.38 -13.88
C GLU A 70 1.87 9.82 -13.50
N ASN A 71 1.45 9.60 -12.25
CA ASN A 71 0.04 9.66 -11.89
C ASN A 71 -0.32 10.80 -10.94
N VAL A 72 0.64 11.39 -10.24
CA VAL A 72 0.37 12.45 -9.24
C VAL A 72 0.86 13.81 -9.75
N PRO A 73 -0.05 14.76 -10.05
CA PRO A 73 0.30 16.08 -10.57
C PRO A 73 1.39 16.81 -9.77
N TYR A 74 1.27 16.81 -8.45
CA TYR A 74 2.22 17.45 -7.54
C TYR A 74 3.63 16.88 -7.72
N TYR A 75 3.79 15.55 -7.69
CA TYR A 75 5.10 14.93 -7.79
C TYR A 75 5.71 15.08 -9.18
N ARG A 76 4.91 15.04 -10.25
CA ARG A 76 5.41 15.35 -11.60
C ARG A 76 6.07 16.73 -11.64
N ARG A 77 5.37 17.75 -11.13
CA ARG A 77 5.88 19.12 -11.04
C ARG A 77 7.16 19.22 -10.21
N VAL A 78 7.19 18.59 -9.03
CA VAL A 78 8.38 18.59 -8.15
C VAL A 78 9.63 18.01 -8.84
N PHE A 79 9.46 16.93 -9.60
CA PHE A 79 10.54 16.31 -10.38
C PHE A 79 10.97 17.20 -11.55
N ASP A 80 10.02 17.68 -12.35
CA ASP A 80 10.31 18.49 -13.54
C ASP A 80 10.98 19.82 -13.19
N GLU A 81 10.55 20.50 -12.12
CA GLU A 81 11.17 21.74 -11.60
C GLU A 81 12.62 21.55 -11.17
N ARG A 82 13.00 20.33 -10.78
CA ARG A 82 14.38 19.97 -10.38
C ARG A 82 15.17 19.34 -11.52
N GLY A 83 14.56 19.19 -12.71
CA GLY A 83 15.17 18.49 -13.83
C GLY A 83 15.41 17.00 -13.59
N LEU A 84 14.69 16.39 -12.65
CA LEU A 84 14.83 14.98 -12.27
C LEU A 84 13.81 14.09 -12.97
N LYS A 85 14.16 12.82 -13.13
CA LYS A 85 13.30 11.71 -13.51
C LYS A 85 13.42 10.58 -12.49
N PRO A 86 12.41 9.70 -12.36
CA PRO A 86 12.47 8.56 -11.42
C PRO A 86 13.73 7.69 -11.56
N LYS A 87 14.23 7.51 -12.79
CA LYS A 87 15.45 6.75 -13.11
C LYS A 87 16.75 7.36 -12.56
N ASP A 88 16.71 8.63 -12.15
CA ASP A 88 17.88 9.33 -11.62
C ASP A 88 18.07 9.02 -10.12
N ILE A 89 17.10 8.36 -9.48
CA ILE A 89 17.18 7.85 -8.10
C ILE A 89 17.48 6.35 -8.16
N GLN A 90 18.76 5.99 -8.03
CA GLN A 90 19.23 4.60 -8.17
C GLN A 90 19.64 3.98 -6.84
N ASP A 91 19.97 4.80 -5.84
CA ASP A 91 20.29 4.34 -4.49
C ASP A 91 19.56 5.16 -3.39
N PHE A 92 19.78 4.78 -2.12
CA PHE A 92 19.17 5.47 -0.98
C PHE A 92 19.72 6.88 -0.73
N LYS A 93 20.94 7.18 -1.18
CA LYS A 93 21.55 8.52 -1.01
C LYS A 93 20.91 9.51 -1.97
N ASP A 94 20.52 9.06 -3.16
CA ASP A 94 19.82 9.90 -4.15
C ASP A 94 18.49 10.46 -3.65
N LEU A 95 17.87 9.84 -2.63
CA LEU A 95 16.66 10.38 -1.98
C LEU A 95 16.84 11.82 -1.46
N GLN A 96 18.07 12.24 -1.15
CA GLN A 96 18.36 13.61 -0.73
C GLN A 96 18.06 14.66 -1.82
N MET A 97 17.95 14.24 -3.08
CA MET A 97 17.59 15.12 -4.20
C MET A 97 16.09 15.48 -4.19
N LEU A 98 15.26 14.70 -3.48
CA LEU A 98 13.82 14.93 -3.36
C LEU A 98 13.51 15.77 -2.12
N PRO A 99 12.60 16.75 -2.22
CA PRO A 99 12.21 17.55 -1.06
C PRO A 99 11.33 16.78 -0.10
N TYR A 100 11.35 17.15 1.17
CA TYR A 100 10.39 16.66 2.15
C TYR A 100 8.98 17.18 1.86
N LEU A 101 7.98 16.31 2.06
CA LEU A 101 6.57 16.68 2.02
C LEU A 101 6.11 17.10 3.42
N THR A 102 5.88 18.39 3.63
CA THR A 102 5.38 18.91 4.91
C THR A 102 3.86 18.95 4.94
N LYS A 103 3.28 19.03 6.15
CA LYS A 103 1.83 19.20 6.31
C LYS A 103 1.29 20.43 5.57
N GLN A 104 2.02 21.54 5.63
CA GLN A 104 1.63 22.78 4.95
C GLN A 104 1.57 22.56 3.44
N ILE A 105 2.60 21.94 2.86
CA ILE A 105 2.63 21.61 1.43
C ILE A 105 1.43 20.73 1.04
N ILE A 106 1.08 19.75 1.88
CA ILE A 106 -0.09 18.89 1.64
C ILE A 106 -1.38 19.72 1.61
N GLN A 107 -1.56 20.63 2.57
CA GLN A 107 -2.74 21.49 2.63
C GLN A 107 -2.84 22.40 1.40
N ASP A 108 -1.71 22.97 0.98
CA ASP A 108 -1.65 23.90 -0.16
C ASP A 108 -1.80 23.19 -1.52
N ASN A 109 -1.52 21.88 -1.59
CA ASN A 109 -1.49 21.10 -2.84
C ASN A 109 -2.43 19.88 -2.81
N LEU A 110 -3.46 19.89 -1.97
CA LEU A 110 -4.24 18.69 -1.65
C LEU A 110 -4.90 18.04 -2.88
N GLU A 111 -5.42 18.85 -3.80
CA GLU A 111 -6.03 18.34 -5.04
C GLU A 111 -4.98 17.77 -6.00
N ASP A 112 -3.81 18.41 -6.10
CA ASP A 112 -2.70 17.98 -6.95
C ASP A 112 -1.99 16.72 -6.43
N LEU A 113 -2.18 16.38 -5.16
CA LEU A 113 -1.64 15.18 -4.53
C LEU A 113 -2.48 13.92 -4.80
N LYS A 114 -3.65 14.04 -5.44
CA LYS A 114 -4.49 12.90 -5.80
C LYS A 114 -3.96 12.22 -7.07
N ALA A 115 -3.71 10.92 -6.97
CA ALA A 115 -3.31 10.11 -8.12
C ALA A 115 -4.46 10.00 -9.14
N ARG A 116 -4.21 10.36 -10.40
CA ARG A 116 -5.20 10.37 -11.48
C ARG A 116 -5.71 8.98 -11.86
N ASN A 117 -4.92 7.94 -11.62
CA ASN A 117 -5.29 6.54 -11.86
C ASN A 117 -6.01 5.89 -10.66
N TYR A 118 -6.43 6.68 -9.67
CA TYR A 118 -7.19 6.21 -8.52
C TYR A 118 -8.59 6.87 -8.47
N PRO A 119 -9.67 6.10 -8.28
CA PRO A 119 -11.02 6.66 -8.30
C PRO A 119 -11.24 7.73 -7.22
N SER A 120 -11.73 8.90 -7.62
CA SER A 120 -11.98 10.03 -6.71
C SER A 120 -12.93 9.67 -5.55
N SER A 121 -13.88 8.77 -5.78
CA SER A 121 -14.85 8.30 -4.77
C SER A 121 -14.24 7.46 -3.65
N LYS A 122 -13.01 6.95 -3.83
CA LYS A 122 -12.32 6.14 -2.83
C LYS A 122 -11.46 6.96 -1.88
N PHE A 123 -11.19 8.24 -2.18
CA PHE A 123 -10.50 9.11 -1.23
C PHE A 123 -11.39 9.37 -0.02
N LYS A 124 -10.86 9.14 1.17
CA LYS A 124 -11.54 9.40 2.44
C LYS A 124 -10.80 10.48 3.18
N TYR A 125 -11.50 11.56 3.49
CA TYR A 125 -11.01 12.56 4.43
C TYR A 125 -11.24 12.04 5.84
N VAL A 126 -10.15 11.82 6.56
CA VAL A 126 -10.21 11.56 8.00
C VAL A 126 -9.96 12.91 8.66
N THR A 127 -11.01 13.45 9.29
CA THR A 127 -10.95 14.69 10.07
C THR A 127 -10.37 14.40 11.45
#